data_AF-A0AAP2XTR0-F1
#
_entry.id   AF-A0AAP2XTR0-F1
#
_cell.length_a   1.000
_cell.length_b   1.000
_cell.length_c   1.000
_cell.angle_alpha   90.00
_cell.angle_beta   90.00
_cell.angle_gamma   90.00
#
_symmetry.space_group_name_H-M   'P 1'
#
loop_
_entity.id
_entity.type
_entity.pdbx_description
1 polymer ?
#
loop_
_entity_poly.entity_id
_entity_poly.type
_entity_poly.pdbx_seq_one_letter_code
_entity_poly.pdbx_strand_id
1 'polypeptide(L)'
;MKSVFIIGNGFNCFFSAYLNNPLYKEEIMEKLFDACPNKWISMKWYKETKGLLNEYCHLLDDIKIADANVNGEFLLSRLANLCSKVEAEEILEQLEKAVSDKIKTNMQNLIIDNEKTSVPKTMRTISKLKHTDKNSFHKMSCFSGCLFREMQETGYERVTCYTTNYDKITNEFFDIKDSGITIDMKIVALHGDYEASEIICSSPENKEHKVYPDILEQFEKDILEADSIVLFGLGLFSDPHLLKRLNMVKNKQIIIIDADCASYLKKRSHAAVLQIGFDYLYQNEIRFIDTLDFQVDKQKVSKPVQTPEELYDALIALFE
;
A
#
# COMPACT_ATOMS: atom_id res chain seq x y z
N MET A 1 -7.13 21.76 -2.90
CA MET A 1 -7.11 20.48 -3.66
C MET A 1 -7.25 19.30 -2.71
N LYS A 2 -7.81 18.19 -3.18
CA LYS A 2 -8.01 16.95 -2.42
C LYS A 2 -7.23 15.82 -3.06
N SER A 3 -6.55 15.01 -2.27
CA SER A 3 -5.89 13.80 -2.77
C SER A 3 -6.36 12.55 -2.05
N VAL A 4 -6.44 11.45 -2.78
CA VAL A 4 -6.74 10.13 -2.24
C VAL A 4 -5.60 9.17 -2.54
N PHE A 5 -5.05 8.56 -1.51
CA PHE A 5 -4.07 7.48 -1.63
C PHE A 5 -4.80 6.15 -1.40
N ILE A 6 -4.60 5.18 -2.28
CA ILE A 6 -5.09 3.81 -2.14
C ILE A 6 -3.87 2.90 -2.14
N ILE A 7 -3.59 2.30 -0.99
CA ILE A 7 -2.32 1.66 -0.67
C ILE A 7 -2.56 0.18 -0.46
N GLY A 8 -1.92 -0.65 -1.28
CA GLY A 8 -1.94 -2.10 -1.16
C GLY A 8 -0.59 -2.66 -0.74
N ASN A 9 -0.46 -3.99 -0.84
CA ASN A 9 0.71 -4.71 -0.32
C ASN A 9 1.99 -4.39 -1.09
N GLY A 10 1.90 -3.89 -2.33
CA GLY A 10 3.09 -3.43 -3.07
C GLY A 10 3.85 -2.30 -2.36
N PHE A 11 3.18 -1.53 -1.47
CA PHE A 11 3.85 -0.59 -0.56
C PHE A 11 4.82 -1.31 0.39
N ASN A 12 4.39 -2.41 1.01
CA ASN A 12 5.26 -3.22 1.87
C ASN A 12 6.39 -3.86 1.06
N CYS A 13 6.09 -4.37 -0.13
CA CYS A 13 7.07 -4.95 -1.02
C CYS A 13 8.15 -3.94 -1.44
N PHE A 14 7.78 -2.68 -1.70
CA PHE A 14 8.72 -1.60 -2.00
C PHE A 14 9.73 -1.39 -0.86
N PHE A 15 9.24 -1.24 0.38
CA PHE A 15 10.12 -1.08 1.54
C PHE A 15 10.91 -2.35 1.86
N SER A 16 10.35 -3.53 1.60
CA SER A 16 11.05 -4.80 1.72
C SER A 16 12.21 -4.86 0.71
N ALA A 17 12.00 -4.45 -0.54
CA ALA A 17 13.04 -4.38 -1.54
C ALA A 17 14.16 -3.41 -1.13
N TYR A 18 13.81 -2.21 -0.64
CA TYR A 18 14.77 -1.24 -0.12
C TYR A 18 15.60 -1.80 1.05
N LEU A 19 14.96 -2.41 2.05
CA LEU A 19 15.65 -3.06 3.19
C LEU A 19 16.53 -4.24 2.78
N ASN A 20 16.15 -4.97 1.74
CA ASN A 20 16.87 -6.14 1.27
C ASN A 20 18.01 -5.81 0.30
N ASN A 21 18.02 -4.61 -0.27
CA ASN A 21 19.04 -4.21 -1.24
C ASN A 21 20.37 -3.88 -0.53
N PRO A 22 21.46 -4.63 -0.82
CA PRO A 22 22.75 -4.42 -0.17
C PRO A 22 23.35 -3.03 -0.43
N LEU A 23 22.97 -2.37 -1.52
CA LEU A 23 23.47 -1.04 -1.88
C LEU A 23 23.08 0.03 -0.85
N TYR A 24 21.89 -0.08 -0.24
CA TYR A 24 21.38 0.92 0.70
C TYR A 24 21.60 0.57 2.16
N LYS A 25 22.24 -0.58 2.44
CA LYS A 25 22.40 -1.08 3.81
C LYS A 25 23.12 -0.08 4.72
N GLU A 26 24.20 0.54 4.26
CA GLU A 26 24.95 1.52 5.06
C GLU A 26 24.10 2.75 5.37
N GLU A 27 23.39 3.26 4.36
CA GLU A 27 22.49 4.41 4.51
C GLU A 27 21.35 4.15 5.49
N ILE A 28 20.71 2.98 5.38
CA ILE A 28 19.65 2.54 6.29
C ILE A 28 20.18 2.43 7.71
N MET A 29 21.35 1.82 7.90
CA MET A 29 21.96 1.68 9.22
C MET A 29 22.33 3.02 9.84
N GLU A 30 22.75 4.00 9.05
CA GLU A 30 22.98 5.38 9.50
C GLU A 30 21.68 6.03 9.99
N LYS A 31 20.60 5.96 9.20
CA LYS A 31 19.27 6.50 9.59
C LYS A 31 18.75 5.87 10.90
N LEU A 32 18.96 4.57 11.07
CA LEU A 32 18.60 3.86 12.31
C LEU A 32 19.48 4.29 13.49
N PHE A 33 20.79 4.41 13.29
CA PHE A 33 21.73 4.82 14.33
C PHE A 33 21.49 6.26 14.80
N ASP A 34 21.18 7.17 13.87
CA ASP A 34 20.80 8.55 14.18
C ASP A 34 19.55 8.62 15.06
N ALA A 35 18.57 7.74 14.83
CA ALA A 35 17.35 7.65 15.62
C ALA A 35 17.57 6.92 16.96
N CYS A 36 18.44 5.91 16.98
CA CYS A 36 18.78 5.13 18.16
C CYS A 36 20.30 4.92 18.23
N PRO A 37 21.05 5.78 18.95
CA PRO A 37 22.53 5.75 19.05
C PRO A 37 23.09 4.55 19.83
N ASN A 38 22.42 3.41 19.80
CA ASN A 38 22.87 2.12 20.28
C ASN A 38 22.96 1.16 19.09
N LYS A 39 24.19 0.75 18.75
CA LYS A 39 24.46 -0.13 17.61
C LYS A 39 23.74 -1.47 17.68
N TRP A 40 23.63 -2.06 18.88
CA TRP A 40 22.95 -3.35 19.07
C TRP A 40 21.45 -3.21 18.84
N ILE A 41 20.83 -2.16 19.39
CA ILE A 41 19.40 -1.88 19.21
C ILE A 41 19.09 -1.55 17.75
N SER A 42 19.88 -0.70 17.09
CA SER A 42 19.70 -0.38 15.66
C SER A 42 19.82 -1.61 14.75
N MET A 43 20.78 -2.50 15.04
CA MET A 43 20.91 -3.76 14.30
C MET A 43 19.73 -4.71 14.56
N LYS A 44 19.17 -4.70 15.78
CA LYS A 44 17.94 -5.43 16.11
C LYS A 44 16.76 -4.90 15.29
N TRP A 45 16.56 -3.57 15.25
CA TRP A 45 15.49 -2.93 14.45
C TRP A 45 15.57 -3.35 12.98
N TYR A 46 16.77 -3.27 12.39
CA TYR A 46 17.00 -3.65 10.99
C TYR A 46 16.63 -5.11 10.72
N LYS A 47 17.13 -6.04 11.54
CA LYS A 47 16.90 -7.48 11.34
C LYS A 47 15.44 -7.88 11.53
N GLU A 48 14.81 -7.39 12.61
CA GLU A 48 13.42 -7.71 12.92
C GLU A 48 12.47 -7.12 11.88
N THR A 49 12.66 -5.86 11.50
CA THR A 49 11.84 -5.21 10.47
C THR A 49 11.99 -5.92 9.13
N LYS A 50 13.21 -6.30 8.74
CA LYS A 50 13.45 -7.07 7.51
C LYS A 50 12.74 -8.43 7.53
N GLY A 51 12.77 -9.16 8.66
CA GLY A 51 12.08 -10.44 8.80
C GLY A 51 10.56 -10.30 8.77
N LEU A 52 10.02 -9.44 9.63
CA LEU A 52 8.58 -9.22 9.78
C LEU A 52 7.94 -8.61 8.53
N LEU A 53 8.60 -7.64 7.89
CA LEU A 53 8.08 -7.05 6.66
C LEU A 53 8.01 -8.09 5.53
N ASN A 54 8.97 -9.02 5.46
CA ASN A 54 8.90 -10.14 4.53
C ASN A 54 7.69 -11.03 4.82
N GLU A 55 7.40 -11.34 6.09
CA GLU A 55 6.19 -12.08 6.46
C GLU A 55 4.91 -11.34 6.06
N TYR A 56 4.84 -10.02 6.25
CA TYR A 56 3.69 -9.23 5.81
C TYR A 56 3.50 -9.21 4.28
N CYS A 57 4.60 -9.13 3.52
CA CYS A 57 4.54 -9.21 2.06
C CYS A 57 3.94 -10.54 1.57
N HIS A 58 4.14 -11.61 2.34
CA HIS A 58 3.82 -12.99 1.97
C HIS A 58 2.73 -13.62 2.85
N LEU A 59 1.94 -12.79 3.53
CA LEU A 59 0.97 -13.22 4.55
C LEU A 59 -0.03 -14.27 4.06
N LEU A 60 -0.40 -14.20 2.78
CA LEU A 60 -1.39 -15.07 2.16
C LEU A 60 -0.76 -16.28 1.45
N ASP A 61 0.56 -16.38 1.37
CA ASP A 61 1.26 -17.45 0.64
C ASP A 61 1.08 -18.83 1.28
N ASP A 62 0.80 -18.85 2.59
CA ASP A 62 0.49 -20.06 3.35
C ASP A 62 -0.94 -20.58 3.11
N ILE A 63 -1.81 -19.77 2.50
CA ILE A 63 -3.16 -20.18 2.10
C ILE A 63 -3.03 -20.88 0.75
N LYS A 64 -2.71 -22.17 0.78
CA LYS A 64 -2.54 -23.01 -0.42
C LYS A 64 -3.02 -24.43 -0.16
N ILE A 65 -3.43 -25.11 -1.22
CA ILE A 65 -3.62 -26.57 -1.21
C ILE A 65 -2.33 -27.19 -1.77
N ALA A 66 -1.89 -28.32 -1.22
CA ALA A 66 -0.80 -29.09 -1.80
C ALA A 66 -1.07 -29.34 -3.29
N ASP A 67 -0.05 -29.13 -4.13
CA ASP A 67 -0.11 -29.32 -5.59
C ASP A 67 -1.07 -28.39 -6.37
N ALA A 68 -1.62 -27.34 -5.75
CA ALA A 68 -2.39 -26.32 -6.44
C ALA A 68 -1.50 -25.15 -6.92
N ASN A 69 -1.67 -24.74 -8.18
CA ASN A 69 -0.99 -23.57 -8.75
C ASN A 69 -1.61 -22.21 -8.33
N VAL A 70 -2.49 -22.21 -7.33
CA VAL A 70 -3.22 -21.02 -6.87
C VAL A 70 -3.21 -20.96 -5.35
N ASN A 71 -2.91 -19.79 -4.81
CA ASN A 71 -2.77 -19.50 -3.39
C ASN A 71 -3.57 -18.24 -3.00
N GLY A 72 -3.54 -17.91 -1.71
CA GLY A 72 -4.14 -16.69 -1.16
C GLY A 72 -5.63 -16.56 -1.48
N GLU A 73 -6.02 -15.33 -1.81
CA GLU A 73 -7.41 -14.98 -2.13
C GLU A 73 -7.91 -15.61 -3.42
N PHE A 74 -7.03 -15.91 -4.38
CA PHE A 74 -7.43 -16.61 -5.61
C PHE A 74 -7.81 -18.06 -5.36
N LEU A 75 -7.22 -18.69 -4.33
CA LEU A 75 -7.67 -20.01 -3.88
C LEU A 75 -9.07 -19.90 -3.25
N LEU A 76 -9.30 -18.88 -2.42
CA LEU A 76 -10.62 -18.61 -1.84
C LEU A 76 -11.66 -18.35 -2.94
N SER A 77 -11.32 -17.64 -4.02
CA SER A 77 -12.21 -17.43 -5.18
C SER A 77 -12.61 -18.76 -5.86
N ARG A 78 -11.65 -19.68 -6.05
CA ARG A 78 -11.95 -21.02 -6.61
C ARG A 78 -12.87 -21.82 -5.70
N LEU A 79 -12.66 -21.75 -4.39
CA LEU A 79 -13.51 -22.42 -3.41
C LEU A 79 -14.90 -21.79 -3.36
N ALA A 80 -15.00 -20.47 -3.47
CA ALA A 80 -16.28 -19.76 -3.53
C ALA A 80 -17.12 -20.20 -4.73
N ASN A 81 -16.49 -20.31 -5.91
CA ASN A 81 -17.15 -20.79 -7.13
C ASN A 81 -17.65 -22.24 -6.99
N LEU A 82 -16.88 -23.10 -6.30
CA LEU A 82 -17.32 -24.46 -6.01
C LEU A 82 -18.52 -24.45 -5.04
N CYS A 83 -18.40 -23.74 -3.93
CA CYS A 83 -19.42 -23.70 -2.87
C CYS A 83 -20.76 -23.17 -3.39
N SER A 84 -20.77 -22.16 -4.27
CA SER A 84 -22.00 -21.65 -4.88
C SER A 84 -22.69 -22.67 -5.79
N LYS A 85 -21.93 -23.54 -6.46
CA LYS A 85 -22.48 -24.62 -7.32
C LYS A 85 -23.03 -25.80 -6.55
N VAL A 86 -22.56 -26.02 -5.32
CA VAL A 86 -23.01 -27.13 -4.46
C VAL A 86 -23.85 -26.66 -3.28
N GLU A 87 -24.30 -25.40 -3.29
CA GLU A 87 -25.14 -24.78 -2.25
C GLU A 87 -24.54 -24.92 -0.84
N ALA A 88 -23.23 -24.70 -0.70
CA ALA A 88 -22.46 -24.88 0.54
C ALA A 88 -21.80 -23.57 1.03
N GLU A 89 -22.50 -22.45 0.93
CA GLU A 89 -21.99 -21.11 1.28
C GLU A 89 -21.53 -21.02 2.75
N GLU A 90 -22.20 -21.70 3.67
CA GLU A 90 -21.81 -21.76 5.09
C GLU A 90 -20.40 -22.33 5.31
N ILE A 91 -19.96 -23.28 4.46
CA ILE A 91 -18.62 -23.86 4.54
C ILE A 91 -17.56 -22.82 4.13
N LEU A 92 -17.86 -22.04 3.09
CA LEU A 92 -16.97 -20.97 2.64
C LEU A 92 -16.81 -19.90 3.73
N GLU A 93 -17.91 -19.49 4.36
CA GLU A 93 -17.87 -18.50 5.44
C GLU A 93 -17.01 -18.97 6.62
N GLN A 94 -17.15 -20.23 7.04
CA GLN A 94 -16.32 -20.81 8.10
C GLN A 94 -14.84 -20.84 7.72
N LEU A 95 -14.52 -21.17 6.47
CA LEU A 95 -13.14 -21.19 5.98
C LEU A 95 -12.54 -19.79 5.93
N GLU A 96 -13.27 -18.82 5.36
CA GLU A 96 -12.83 -17.42 5.29
C GLU A 96 -12.59 -16.86 6.71
N LYS A 97 -13.48 -17.17 7.66
CA LYS A 97 -13.28 -16.80 9.06
C LYS A 97 -12.03 -17.44 9.67
N ALA A 98 -11.81 -18.74 9.45
CA ALA A 98 -10.62 -19.43 9.96
C ALA A 98 -9.31 -18.85 9.38
N VAL A 99 -9.34 -18.43 8.12
CA VAL A 99 -8.22 -17.75 7.47
C VAL A 99 -7.98 -16.38 8.10
N SER A 100 -9.02 -15.55 8.24
CA SER A 100 -8.94 -14.25 8.92
C SER A 100 -8.41 -14.38 10.35
N ASP A 101 -8.91 -15.34 11.13
CA ASP A 101 -8.48 -15.58 12.52
C ASP A 101 -7.00 -16.01 12.58
N LYS A 102 -6.55 -16.84 11.63
CA LYS A 102 -5.14 -17.24 11.52
C LYS A 102 -4.24 -16.04 11.19
N ILE A 103 -4.64 -15.21 10.21
CA ILE A 103 -3.92 -13.98 9.84
C ILE A 103 -3.80 -13.05 11.05
N LYS A 104 -4.92 -12.81 11.74
CA LYS A 104 -4.97 -11.96 12.93
C LYS A 104 -4.06 -12.49 14.04
N THR A 105 -4.11 -13.79 14.32
CA THR A 105 -3.26 -14.45 15.32
C THR A 105 -1.79 -14.32 14.97
N ASN A 106 -1.44 -14.55 13.70
CA ASN A 106 -0.07 -14.37 13.21
C ASN A 106 0.38 -12.91 13.46
N MET A 107 -0.42 -11.91 13.07
CA MET A 107 -0.08 -10.50 13.27
C MET A 107 0.03 -10.08 14.75
N GLN A 108 -0.88 -10.54 15.61
CA GLN A 108 -0.85 -10.20 17.04
C GLN A 108 0.37 -10.80 17.76
N ASN A 109 0.75 -12.03 17.41
CA ASN A 109 1.96 -12.65 17.95
C ASN A 109 3.24 -11.87 17.59
N LEU A 110 3.24 -11.13 16.47
CA LEU A 110 4.38 -10.33 16.03
C LEU A 110 4.53 -8.99 16.80
N ILE A 111 3.55 -8.60 17.62
CA ILE A 111 3.51 -7.31 18.33
C ILE A 111 3.89 -7.42 19.80
N ILE A 112 3.57 -8.56 20.43
CA ILE A 112 3.66 -8.76 21.87
C ILE A 112 5.12 -8.70 22.39
N ASP A 113 6.13 -8.77 21.51
CA ASP A 113 7.54 -8.92 21.90
C ASP A 113 8.41 -7.64 21.89
N ASN A 114 7.84 -6.45 21.62
CA ASN A 114 8.64 -5.22 21.63
C ASN A 114 7.86 -3.96 22.08
N GLU A 115 7.75 -3.74 23.39
CA GLU A 115 7.29 -2.46 23.96
C GLU A 115 8.16 -1.24 23.55
N LYS A 116 9.31 -1.46 22.90
CA LYS A 116 10.25 -0.39 22.51
C LYS A 116 10.35 -0.14 21.00
N THR A 117 9.86 -1.04 20.11
CA THR A 117 10.17 -1.01 18.66
C THR A 117 9.12 -1.74 17.82
N SER A 118 8.50 -1.08 16.83
CA SER A 118 7.53 -1.72 15.91
C SER A 118 7.97 -1.59 14.44
N VAL A 119 7.55 -2.51 13.58
CA VAL A 119 7.83 -2.47 12.13
C VAL A 119 7.46 -1.12 11.53
N PRO A 120 6.27 -0.53 11.81
CA PRO A 120 5.93 0.77 11.26
C PRO A 120 6.87 1.90 11.71
N LYS A 121 7.28 1.93 12.97
CA LYS A 121 8.25 2.92 13.49
C LYS A 121 9.61 2.79 12.83
N THR A 122 10.09 1.57 12.61
CA THR A 122 11.34 1.34 11.88
C THR A 122 11.19 1.79 10.43
N MET A 123 10.08 1.46 9.77
CA MET A 123 9.79 1.89 8.39
C MET A 123 9.78 3.41 8.25
N ARG A 124 9.13 4.14 9.15
CA ARG A 124 9.22 5.61 9.19
C ARG A 124 10.64 6.13 9.37
N THR A 125 11.46 5.39 10.13
CA THR A 125 12.83 5.80 10.44
C THR A 125 13.73 5.64 9.22
N ILE A 126 13.67 4.50 8.55
CA ILE A 126 14.47 4.22 7.34
C ILE A 126 14.00 5.05 6.14
N SER A 127 12.76 5.55 6.16
CA SER A 127 12.21 6.46 5.15
C SER A 127 12.48 7.94 5.42
N LYS A 128 13.34 8.29 6.39
CA LYS A 128 13.76 9.68 6.57
C LYS A 128 14.60 10.14 5.39
N LEU A 129 14.29 11.34 4.87
CA LEU A 129 14.99 11.93 3.73
C LEU A 129 16.29 12.58 4.19
N LYS A 130 17.40 12.29 3.49
CA LYS A 130 18.74 12.84 3.81
C LYS A 130 19.05 14.22 3.21
N HIS A 131 18.36 14.62 2.16
CA HIS A 131 18.69 15.82 1.36
C HIS A 131 18.05 17.13 1.85
N THR A 132 17.22 17.10 2.91
CA THR A 132 16.70 18.33 3.54
C THR A 132 17.78 18.97 4.44
N ASP A 133 18.14 20.22 4.15
CA ASP A 133 19.28 20.96 4.73
C ASP A 133 19.44 20.83 6.26
N LYS A 134 20.71 20.68 6.69
CA LYS A 134 21.14 20.52 8.11
C LYS A 134 20.80 21.71 9.02
N ASN A 135 20.37 22.84 8.46
CA ASN A 135 20.05 24.07 9.19
C ASN A 135 18.54 24.37 9.27
N SER A 136 17.67 23.50 8.76
CA SER A 136 16.24 23.62 9.03
C SER A 136 15.95 23.11 10.45
N PHE A 137 15.24 23.91 11.23
CA PHE A 137 14.88 23.62 12.64
C PHE A 137 13.96 22.37 12.81
N HIS A 138 13.69 21.60 11.76
CA HIS A 138 12.75 20.49 11.76
C HIS A 138 13.41 19.19 12.22
N LYS A 139 13.31 18.94 13.53
CA LYS A 139 13.45 17.61 14.12
C LYS A 139 12.29 16.70 13.65
N MET A 140 12.36 16.25 12.39
CA MET A 140 11.92 14.97 11.80
C MET A 140 11.60 15.14 10.30
N SER A 141 12.60 14.85 9.45
CA SER A 141 12.53 14.76 7.99
C SER A 141 11.97 13.42 7.51
N CYS A 142 10.88 12.92 8.10
CA CYS A 142 10.26 11.68 7.61
C CYS A 142 9.53 11.91 6.29
N PHE A 143 9.64 10.95 5.36
CA PHE A 143 9.05 10.98 4.01
C PHE A 143 7.63 11.60 3.97
N SER A 144 6.70 11.06 4.76
CA SER A 144 5.30 11.48 4.75
C SER A 144 5.13 12.92 5.25
N GLY A 145 5.97 13.37 6.18
CA GLY A 145 5.90 14.72 6.72
C GLY A 145 6.40 15.77 5.73
N CYS A 146 7.45 15.43 4.98
CA CYS A 146 7.91 16.26 3.86
C CYS A 146 6.86 16.28 2.74
N LEU A 147 6.32 15.12 2.37
CA LEU A 147 5.31 15.01 1.32
C LEU A 147 4.09 15.89 1.62
N PHE A 148 3.55 15.82 2.83
CA PHE A 148 2.35 16.58 3.18
C PHE A 148 2.60 18.09 3.33
N ARG A 149 3.80 18.50 3.72
CA ARG A 149 4.18 19.92 3.68
C ARG A 149 4.17 20.44 2.25
N GLU A 150 4.82 19.73 1.34
CA GLU A 150 4.89 20.13 -0.07
C GLU A 150 3.50 20.14 -0.72
N MET A 151 2.67 19.12 -0.47
CA MET A 151 1.28 19.10 -0.93
C MET A 151 0.50 20.30 -0.38
N GLN A 152 0.66 20.64 0.90
CA GLN A 152 0.00 21.82 1.48
C GLN A 152 0.47 23.12 0.82
N GLU A 153 1.78 23.28 0.58
CA GLU A 153 2.34 24.45 -0.10
C GLU A 153 1.82 24.59 -1.54
N THR A 154 1.58 23.44 -2.20
CA THR A 154 0.95 23.38 -3.52
C THR A 154 -0.56 23.65 -3.49
N GLY A 155 -1.19 23.69 -2.30
CA GLY A 155 -2.60 24.04 -2.11
C GLY A 155 -3.54 22.84 -1.87
N TYR A 156 -3.01 21.67 -1.49
CA TYR A 156 -3.82 20.58 -1.00
C TYR A 156 -4.34 20.88 0.42
N GLU A 157 -5.64 20.68 0.62
CA GLU A 157 -6.34 20.94 1.89
C GLU A 157 -6.77 19.64 2.61
N ARG A 158 -6.85 18.52 1.87
CA ARG A 158 -7.23 17.22 2.41
C ARG A 158 -6.51 16.09 1.72
N VAL A 159 -6.00 15.14 2.50
CA VAL A 159 -5.47 13.83 2.05
C VAL A 159 -6.22 12.71 2.77
N THR A 160 -6.73 11.75 2.03
CA THR A 160 -7.32 10.53 2.59
C THR A 160 -6.57 9.30 2.09
N CYS A 161 -6.03 8.52 3.02
CA CYS A 161 -5.33 7.27 2.74
C CYS A 161 -6.23 6.08 3.04
N TYR A 162 -6.59 5.32 2.02
CA TYR A 162 -7.22 4.02 2.14
C TYR A 162 -6.15 2.94 2.04
N THR A 163 -6.18 1.95 2.94
CA THR A 163 -5.28 0.79 2.87
C THR A 163 -6.06 -0.51 2.81
N THR A 164 -5.60 -1.44 1.97
CA THR A 164 -6.08 -2.83 1.92
C THR A 164 -5.18 -3.76 2.76
N ASN A 165 -4.12 -3.23 3.38
CA ASN A 165 -3.21 -4.01 4.21
C ASN A 165 -3.75 -4.16 5.63
N TYR A 166 -3.47 -5.30 6.25
CA TYR A 166 -3.97 -5.64 7.59
C TYR A 166 -2.98 -5.29 8.73
N ASP A 167 -1.75 -4.87 8.38
CA ASP A 167 -0.57 -4.76 9.27
C ASP A 167 -0.36 -3.40 9.97
N LYS A 168 -1.28 -2.44 9.78
CA LYS A 168 -1.18 -1.05 10.26
C LYS A 168 0.06 -0.27 9.84
N ILE A 169 0.93 -0.79 8.99
CA ILE A 169 2.11 -0.06 8.54
C ILE A 169 1.69 1.23 7.87
N THR A 170 0.69 1.21 6.98
CA THR A 170 0.20 2.43 6.33
C THR A 170 -0.32 3.44 7.36
N ASN A 171 -1.12 3.01 8.33
CA ASN A 171 -1.68 3.83 9.41
C ASN A 171 -0.55 4.52 10.17
N GLU A 172 0.37 3.72 10.68
CA GLU A 172 1.53 4.17 11.40
C GLU A 172 2.65 4.65 10.47
N PHE A 173 2.50 4.83 9.17
CA PHE A 173 3.52 5.47 8.31
C PHE A 173 3.08 6.89 7.94
N PHE A 174 1.79 7.07 7.71
CA PHE A 174 1.20 8.35 7.32
C PHE A 174 0.57 9.14 8.47
N ASP A 175 0.32 8.55 9.65
CA ASP A 175 -0.19 9.28 10.83
C ASP A 175 0.86 10.22 11.43
N ILE A 176 1.00 11.40 10.84
CA ILE A 176 1.94 12.42 11.29
C ILE A 176 1.21 13.53 12.02
N LYS A 177 1.66 13.78 13.26
CA LYS A 177 1.24 14.90 14.10
C LYS A 177 2.43 15.83 14.27
N ASP A 178 2.81 16.53 13.20
CA ASP A 178 3.91 17.49 13.21
C ASP A 178 3.38 18.93 13.24
N SER A 179 4.10 19.79 13.94
CA SER A 179 3.91 21.23 13.92
C SER A 179 4.10 21.77 12.49
N GLY A 180 3.04 22.37 11.93
CA GLY A 180 3.06 23.02 10.61
C GLY A 180 2.34 22.26 9.49
N ILE A 181 2.01 20.98 9.69
CA ILE A 181 1.10 20.25 8.81
C ILE A 181 -0.33 20.53 9.28
N THR A 182 -1.09 21.24 8.44
CA THR A 182 -2.48 21.64 8.69
C THR A 182 -3.48 21.00 7.74
N ILE A 183 -2.99 20.28 6.73
CA ILE A 183 -3.82 19.50 5.81
C ILE A 183 -4.66 18.48 6.59
N ASP A 184 -5.95 18.38 6.27
CA ASP A 184 -6.84 17.40 6.89
C ASP A 184 -6.45 16.00 6.44
N MET A 185 -6.15 15.13 7.40
CA MET A 185 -5.58 13.81 7.18
C MET A 185 -6.44 12.72 7.79
N LYS A 186 -6.85 11.78 6.95
CA LYS A 186 -7.61 10.59 7.37
C LYS A 186 -6.98 9.33 6.83
N ILE A 187 -6.87 8.30 7.66
CA ILE A 187 -6.44 6.97 7.25
C ILE A 187 -7.57 5.97 7.53
N VAL A 188 -7.88 5.12 6.57
CA VAL A 188 -9.00 4.17 6.62
C VAL A 188 -8.49 2.78 6.20
N ALA A 189 -8.64 1.80 7.08
CA ALA A 189 -8.40 0.40 6.76
C ALA A 189 -9.65 -0.19 6.10
N LEU A 190 -9.63 -0.37 4.77
CA LEU A 190 -10.78 -0.86 4.00
C LEU A 190 -11.20 -2.26 4.43
N HIS A 191 -10.22 -3.11 4.74
CA HIS A 191 -10.44 -4.52 5.07
C HIS A 191 -10.22 -4.82 6.55
N GLY A 192 -10.23 -3.80 7.40
CA GLY A 192 -9.82 -3.91 8.80
C GLY A 192 -8.32 -4.12 8.97
N ASP A 193 -7.90 -4.22 10.23
CA ASP A 193 -6.52 -4.48 10.64
C ASP A 193 -6.50 -5.48 11.81
N TYR A 194 -5.31 -5.87 12.28
CA TYR A 194 -5.18 -6.86 13.36
C TYR A 194 -5.74 -6.44 14.72
N GLU A 195 -6.04 -5.15 14.95
CA GLU A 195 -6.73 -4.67 16.15
C GLU A 195 -8.24 -4.54 15.95
N ALA A 196 -8.71 -4.50 14.70
CA ALA A 196 -10.14 -4.52 14.40
C ALA A 196 -10.80 -5.79 14.98
N SER A 197 -12.11 -5.69 15.23
CA SER A 197 -12.90 -6.86 15.63
C SER A 197 -12.78 -7.99 14.60
N GLU A 198 -12.71 -7.63 13.32
CA GLU A 198 -12.64 -8.55 12.19
C GLU A 198 -11.75 -7.99 11.06
N ILE A 199 -11.02 -8.91 10.40
CA ILE A 199 -10.29 -8.66 9.14
C ILE A 199 -11.08 -9.27 7.99
N ILE A 200 -11.16 -8.56 6.86
CA ILE A 200 -11.83 -9.00 5.63
C ILE A 200 -10.81 -9.65 4.69
N CYS A 201 -10.44 -10.90 4.98
CA CYS A 201 -9.69 -11.75 4.06
C CYS A 201 -10.64 -12.81 3.48
N SER A 202 -11.15 -12.58 2.28
CA SER A 202 -12.16 -13.43 1.63
C SER A 202 -11.90 -13.53 0.14
N SER A 203 -12.69 -14.36 -0.55
CA SER A 203 -12.72 -14.35 -2.01
C SER A 203 -12.91 -12.91 -2.55
N PRO A 204 -12.15 -12.48 -3.58
CA PRO A 204 -12.19 -11.12 -4.11
C PRO A 204 -13.60 -10.59 -4.37
N GLU A 205 -14.47 -11.45 -4.89
CA GLU A 205 -15.86 -11.16 -5.25
C GLU A 205 -16.75 -10.91 -4.04
N ASN A 206 -16.44 -11.52 -2.88
CA ASN A 206 -17.23 -11.37 -1.66
C ASN A 206 -16.81 -10.17 -0.82
N LYS A 207 -15.63 -9.59 -1.05
CA LYS A 207 -15.11 -8.47 -0.24
C LYS A 207 -16.09 -7.28 -0.19
N GLU A 208 -16.74 -6.95 -1.30
CA GLU A 208 -17.70 -5.82 -1.35
C GLU A 208 -18.81 -5.96 -0.29
N HIS A 209 -19.31 -7.17 -0.08
CA HIS A 209 -20.41 -7.45 0.85
C HIS A 209 -19.97 -7.45 2.32
N LYS A 210 -18.66 -7.55 2.57
CA LYS A 210 -18.08 -7.61 3.92
C LYS A 210 -17.54 -6.26 4.39
N VAL A 211 -17.16 -5.37 3.47
CA VAL A 211 -16.73 -4.01 3.85
C VAL A 211 -17.96 -3.23 4.33
N TYR A 212 -17.80 -2.51 5.44
CA TYR A 212 -18.86 -1.66 5.98
C TYR A 212 -19.39 -0.69 4.92
N PRO A 213 -20.72 -0.63 4.69
CA PRO A 213 -21.31 0.22 3.66
C PRO A 213 -20.87 1.69 3.76
N ASP A 214 -20.86 2.25 4.96
CA ASP A 214 -20.42 3.64 5.21
C ASP A 214 -18.97 3.90 4.77
N ILE A 215 -18.08 2.90 4.90
CA ILE A 215 -16.69 3.01 4.44
C ILE A 215 -16.65 3.04 2.91
N LEU A 216 -17.43 2.19 2.24
CA LEU A 216 -17.48 2.14 0.77
C LEU A 216 -18.12 3.38 0.17
N GLU A 217 -19.18 3.89 0.78
CA GLU A 217 -19.84 5.15 0.37
C GLU A 217 -18.90 6.34 0.53
N GLN A 218 -18.19 6.42 1.66
CA GLN A 218 -17.22 7.47 1.89
C GLN A 218 -16.03 7.36 0.95
N PHE A 219 -15.54 6.15 0.68
CA PHE A 219 -14.48 5.90 -0.30
C PHE A 219 -14.88 6.37 -1.69
N GLU A 220 -16.08 6.01 -2.15
CA GLU A 220 -16.61 6.44 -3.45
C GLU A 220 -16.72 7.96 -3.53
N LYS A 221 -17.26 8.61 -2.49
CA LYS A 221 -17.32 10.06 -2.41
C LYS A 221 -15.94 10.70 -2.49
N ASP A 222 -14.97 10.18 -1.74
CA ASP A 222 -13.62 10.75 -1.68
C ASP A 222 -12.90 10.64 -3.03
N ILE A 223 -12.98 9.51 -3.74
CA ILE A 223 -12.33 9.37 -5.06
C ILE A 223 -13.00 10.24 -6.14
N LEU A 224 -14.31 10.48 -6.05
CA LEU A 224 -15.02 11.35 -6.99
C LEU A 224 -14.69 12.84 -6.74
N GLU A 225 -14.52 13.22 -5.47
CA GLU A 225 -14.14 14.59 -5.07
C GLU A 225 -12.63 14.87 -5.22
N ALA A 226 -11.77 13.86 -5.26
CA ALA A 226 -10.32 14.03 -5.33
C ALA A 226 -9.88 14.72 -6.62
N ASP A 227 -8.88 15.59 -6.54
CA ASP A 227 -8.19 16.18 -7.70
C ASP A 227 -7.12 15.21 -8.24
N SER A 228 -6.43 14.53 -7.33
CA SER A 228 -5.44 13.49 -7.62
C SER A 228 -5.72 12.20 -6.85
N ILE A 229 -5.48 11.05 -7.50
CA ILE A 229 -5.59 9.73 -6.88
C ILE A 229 -4.26 9.00 -7.04
N VAL A 230 -3.67 8.54 -5.95
CA VAL A 230 -2.45 7.75 -5.94
C VAL A 230 -2.79 6.29 -5.67
N LEU A 231 -2.48 5.41 -6.60
CA LEU A 231 -2.60 3.95 -6.43
C LEU A 231 -1.20 3.39 -6.16
N PHE A 232 -0.94 2.89 -4.95
CA PHE A 232 0.37 2.34 -4.59
C PHE A 232 0.29 0.85 -4.32
N GLY A 233 0.77 0.05 -5.27
CA GLY A 233 0.97 -1.38 -5.08
C GLY A 233 -0.34 -2.14 -4.86
N LEU A 234 -1.38 -1.74 -5.58
CA LEU A 234 -2.76 -2.18 -5.36
C LEU A 234 -3.11 -3.40 -6.22
N GLY A 235 -3.53 -4.49 -5.58
CA GLY A 235 -3.99 -5.70 -6.24
C GLY A 235 -5.45 -5.60 -6.73
N LEU A 236 -5.71 -4.91 -7.84
CA LEU A 236 -7.10 -4.68 -8.31
C LEU A 236 -7.91 -5.94 -8.66
N PHE A 237 -7.24 -7.08 -8.92
CA PHE A 237 -7.91 -8.38 -9.07
C PHE A 237 -8.25 -9.04 -7.73
N SER A 238 -7.47 -8.75 -6.69
CA SER A 238 -7.79 -9.12 -5.31
C SER A 238 -8.89 -8.23 -4.72
N ASP A 239 -9.03 -7.01 -5.24
CA ASP A 239 -9.97 -5.98 -4.74
C ASP A 239 -10.89 -5.41 -5.84
N PRO A 240 -11.72 -6.25 -6.49
CA PRO A 240 -12.56 -5.83 -7.61
C PRO A 240 -13.60 -4.75 -7.24
N HIS A 241 -13.99 -4.68 -5.97
CA HIS A 241 -14.87 -3.63 -5.45
C HIS A 241 -14.25 -2.23 -5.50
N LEU A 242 -12.92 -2.13 -5.43
CA LEU A 242 -12.19 -0.88 -5.64
C LEU A 242 -12.09 -0.55 -7.12
N LEU A 243 -11.80 -1.56 -7.96
CA LEU A 243 -11.77 -1.41 -9.42
C LEU A 243 -13.10 -0.88 -9.97
N LYS A 244 -14.22 -1.44 -9.51
CA LYS A 244 -15.59 -1.01 -9.85
C LYS A 244 -15.79 0.49 -9.60
N ARG A 245 -15.32 0.99 -8.44
CA ARG A 245 -15.45 2.40 -8.04
C ARG A 245 -14.45 3.30 -8.77
N LEU A 246 -13.23 2.84 -8.99
CA LEU A 246 -12.23 3.55 -9.80
C LEU A 246 -12.75 3.80 -11.22
N ASN A 247 -13.45 2.85 -11.83
CA ASN A 247 -14.06 3.02 -13.17
C ASN A 247 -15.16 4.10 -13.24
N MET A 248 -15.63 4.61 -12.10
CA MET A 248 -16.57 5.74 -12.05
C MET A 248 -15.84 7.08 -12.16
N VAL A 249 -14.53 7.11 -11.90
CA VAL A 249 -13.70 8.31 -11.87
C VAL A 249 -13.34 8.75 -13.29
N LYS A 250 -13.50 10.05 -13.58
CA LYS A 250 -13.23 10.66 -14.88
C LYS A 250 -12.55 12.01 -14.73
N ASN A 251 -11.71 12.36 -15.70
CA ASN A 251 -11.02 13.64 -15.81
C ASN A 251 -10.20 14.02 -14.56
N LYS A 252 -9.60 13.02 -13.90
CA LYS A 252 -8.69 13.21 -12.76
C LYS A 252 -7.25 12.89 -13.13
N GLN A 253 -6.31 13.32 -12.30
CA GLN A 253 -4.94 12.80 -12.33
C GLN A 253 -4.89 11.51 -11.50
N ILE A 254 -4.37 10.42 -12.10
CA ILE A 254 -4.16 9.15 -11.41
C ILE A 254 -2.68 8.79 -11.51
N ILE A 255 -2.01 8.73 -10.35
CA ILE A 255 -0.61 8.34 -10.20
C ILE A 255 -0.58 6.88 -9.79
N ILE A 256 0.01 6.01 -10.60
CA ILE A 256 0.15 4.58 -10.33
C ILE A 256 1.61 4.30 -9.96
N ILE A 257 1.82 3.89 -8.71
CA ILE A 257 3.10 3.43 -8.18
C ILE A 257 3.03 1.90 -8.10
N ASP A 258 3.74 1.21 -8.98
CA ASP A 258 3.67 -0.25 -9.05
C ASP A 258 5.00 -0.83 -9.55
N ALA A 259 5.26 -2.08 -9.21
CA ALA A 259 6.41 -2.85 -9.69
C ALA A 259 6.21 -3.38 -11.12
N ASP A 260 4.96 -3.50 -11.59
CA ASP A 260 4.64 -3.91 -12.97
C ASP A 260 3.72 -2.87 -13.64
N CYS A 261 4.24 -1.65 -13.80
CA CYS A 261 3.58 -0.58 -14.54
C CYS A 261 3.30 -0.98 -16.01
N ALA A 262 4.16 -1.83 -16.59
CA ALA A 262 3.98 -2.33 -17.96
C ALA A 262 2.67 -3.11 -18.15
N SER A 263 2.21 -3.84 -17.13
CA SER A 263 0.92 -4.53 -17.18
C SER A 263 -0.26 -3.58 -17.39
N TYR A 264 -0.21 -2.35 -16.89
CA TYR A 264 -1.26 -1.35 -17.09
C TYR A 264 -1.22 -0.78 -18.51
N LEU A 265 -0.04 -0.63 -19.10
CA LEU A 265 0.11 -0.21 -20.50
C LEU A 265 -0.42 -1.27 -21.48
N LYS A 266 -0.16 -2.55 -21.21
CA LYS A 266 -0.74 -3.66 -21.99
C LYS A 266 -2.27 -3.60 -21.96
N LYS A 267 -2.84 -3.41 -20.76
CA LYS A 267 -4.29 -3.19 -20.57
C LYS A 267 -4.78 -1.99 -21.39
N ARG A 268 -4.02 -0.89 -21.45
CA ARG A 268 -4.37 0.35 -22.18
C ARG A 268 -4.27 0.27 -23.72
N SER A 269 -3.49 -0.64 -24.28
CA SER A 269 -3.26 -0.72 -25.74
C SER A 269 -4.46 -1.27 -26.52
N HIS A 270 -4.68 -0.77 -27.75
CA HIS A 270 -5.86 -0.98 -28.62
C HIS A 270 -6.20 -2.44 -29.02
N ALA A 271 -5.42 -3.44 -28.60
CA ALA A 271 -5.76 -4.85 -28.78
C ALA A 271 -6.72 -5.40 -27.71
N ALA A 272 -7.07 -4.61 -26.70
CA ALA A 272 -7.92 -4.98 -25.57
C ALA A 272 -9.41 -4.63 -25.76
N VAL A 273 -9.98 -4.84 -26.95
CA VAL A 273 -11.45 -4.79 -27.17
C VAL A 273 -12.21 -5.83 -26.30
N LEU A 274 -11.51 -6.65 -25.52
CA LEU A 274 -12.04 -7.76 -24.72
C LEU A 274 -11.64 -7.78 -23.24
N GLN A 275 -10.82 -6.85 -22.71
CA GLN A 275 -10.54 -6.79 -21.26
C GLN A 275 -11.50 -5.82 -20.57
N ILE A 276 -12.61 -6.37 -20.07
CA ILE A 276 -13.63 -5.68 -19.29
C ILE A 276 -13.00 -5.15 -17.99
N GLY A 277 -13.21 -3.86 -17.67
CA GLY A 277 -13.19 -3.37 -16.29
C GLY A 277 -12.03 -2.48 -15.84
N PHE A 278 -11.24 -1.86 -16.71
CA PHE A 278 -10.21 -0.86 -16.34
C PHE A 278 -10.45 0.52 -17.00
N ASP A 279 -11.70 0.93 -17.11
CA ASP A 279 -12.14 2.17 -17.77
C ASP A 279 -11.44 3.43 -17.25
N TYR A 280 -11.08 3.44 -15.97
CA TYR A 280 -10.36 4.56 -15.34
C TYR A 280 -9.02 4.87 -16.02
N LEU A 281 -8.35 3.89 -16.64
CA LEU A 281 -7.07 4.10 -17.34
C LEU A 281 -7.21 4.95 -18.61
N TYR A 282 -8.42 5.05 -19.16
CA TYR A 282 -8.70 5.76 -20.42
C TYR A 282 -9.35 7.12 -20.20
N GLN A 283 -10.10 7.26 -19.10
CA GLN A 283 -10.91 8.45 -18.82
C GLN A 283 -10.16 9.49 -17.98
N ASN A 284 -8.91 9.21 -17.60
CA ASN A 284 -8.11 10.01 -16.67
C ASN A 284 -6.69 10.24 -17.19
N GLU A 285 -6.01 11.24 -16.64
CA GLU A 285 -4.58 11.47 -16.88
C GLU A 285 -3.76 10.48 -16.03
N ILE A 286 -3.15 9.49 -16.68
CA ILE A 286 -2.36 8.46 -16.00
C ILE A 286 -0.88 8.85 -15.96
N ARG A 287 -0.31 8.87 -14.75
CA ARG A 287 1.13 9.02 -14.47
C ARG A 287 1.63 7.73 -13.82
N PHE A 288 2.83 7.29 -14.18
CA PHE A 288 3.43 6.06 -13.64
C PHE A 288 4.70 6.37 -12.87
N ILE A 289 4.89 5.70 -11.74
CA ILE A 289 6.13 5.62 -10.99
C ILE A 289 6.47 4.13 -10.86
N ASP A 290 7.52 3.70 -11.55
CA ASP A 290 7.95 2.31 -11.49
C ASP A 290 8.81 2.07 -10.26
N THR A 291 8.62 0.94 -9.58
CA THR A 291 9.41 0.52 -8.41
C THR A 291 10.27 -0.72 -8.66
N LEU A 292 10.17 -1.37 -9.84
CA LEU A 292 11.08 -2.43 -10.29
C LEU A 292 11.56 -2.17 -11.72
N ASP A 293 12.58 -2.91 -12.18
CA ASP A 293 13.16 -2.70 -13.51
C ASP A 293 12.11 -2.87 -14.63
N PHE A 294 11.75 -1.76 -15.27
CA PHE A 294 10.86 -1.74 -16.42
C PHE A 294 11.50 -2.45 -17.63
N GLN A 295 10.80 -3.42 -18.22
CA GLN A 295 11.15 -3.98 -19.54
C GLN A 295 10.18 -3.54 -20.64
N VAL A 296 10.71 -2.63 -21.45
CA VAL A 296 10.48 -2.34 -22.87
C VAL A 296 9.03 -2.25 -23.34
N ASP A 297 8.56 -1.01 -23.46
CA ASP A 297 8.27 -0.54 -24.82
C ASP A 297 8.57 0.95 -24.98
N LYS A 298 8.98 1.30 -26.20
CA LYS A 298 9.61 2.56 -26.57
C LYS A 298 8.66 3.75 -26.36
N GLN A 299 8.79 4.47 -25.24
CA GLN A 299 8.80 5.94 -25.13
C GLN A 299 8.77 6.35 -23.63
N LYS A 300 9.85 7.01 -23.19
CA LYS A 300 10.18 7.48 -21.83
C LYS A 300 10.73 6.41 -20.88
N VAL A 301 12.06 6.27 -20.94
CA VAL A 301 12.87 5.57 -19.92
C VAL A 301 12.88 6.45 -18.66
N SER A 302 12.10 6.09 -17.64
CA SER A 302 12.36 6.56 -16.28
C SER A 302 13.06 5.44 -15.52
N LYS A 303 14.19 5.76 -14.87
CA LYS A 303 14.85 4.85 -13.92
C LYS A 303 13.81 4.45 -12.86
N PRO A 304 13.72 3.17 -12.45
CA PRO A 304 12.84 2.79 -11.36
C PRO A 304 13.24 3.48 -10.07
N VAL A 305 12.24 3.83 -9.28
CA VAL A 305 12.39 4.36 -7.94
C VAL A 305 12.73 3.21 -7.00
N GLN A 306 13.89 3.32 -6.33
CA GLN A 306 14.43 2.26 -5.47
C GLN A 306 14.58 2.71 -4.01
N THR A 307 14.46 4.01 -3.73
CA THR A 307 14.60 4.59 -2.39
C THR A 307 13.42 5.49 -2.01
N PRO A 308 13.15 5.69 -0.71
CA PRO A 308 12.16 6.67 -0.24
C PRO A 308 12.44 8.09 -0.75
N GLU A 309 13.71 8.46 -0.89
CA GLU A 309 14.15 9.72 -1.50
C GLU A 309 13.71 9.86 -2.96
N GLU A 310 14.00 8.87 -3.80
CA GLU A 310 13.60 8.88 -5.21
C GLU A 310 12.08 8.87 -5.36
N LEU A 311 11.37 8.19 -4.45
CA LEU A 311 9.91 8.17 -4.43
C LEU A 311 9.32 9.54 -4.08
N TYR A 312 9.94 10.23 -3.12
CA TYR A 312 9.54 11.56 -2.71
C TYR A 312 9.69 12.53 -3.88
N ASP A 313 10.87 12.58 -4.49
CA ASP A 313 11.17 13.47 -5.62
C ASP A 313 10.20 13.22 -6.80
N ALA A 314 9.91 11.94 -7.10
CA ALA A 314 8.99 11.56 -8.15
C ALA A 314 7.54 11.99 -7.87
N LEU A 315 7.10 11.92 -6.60
CA LEU A 315 5.75 12.34 -6.22
C LEU A 315 5.59 13.86 -6.24
N ILE A 316 6.57 14.61 -5.73
CA ILE A 316 6.52 16.08 -5.73
C ILE A 316 6.42 16.62 -7.15
N ALA A 317 7.24 16.10 -8.08
CA ALA A 317 7.23 16.49 -9.48
C ALA A 317 5.90 16.21 -10.21
N LEU A 318 4.98 15.43 -9.62
CA LEU A 318 3.65 15.16 -10.15
C LEU A 318 2.54 15.95 -9.45
N PHE A 319 2.80 16.48 -8.25
CA PHE A 319 1.87 17.33 -7.51
C PHE A 319 2.00 18.82 -7.85
N GLU A 320 3.17 19.25 -8.31
CA GLU A 320 3.43 20.56 -8.95
C GLU A 320 2.71 20.71 -10.31
#